data_AF-A0A2P2MFP1-F1
#
_entry.id   AF-A0A2P2MFP1-F1
#
_cell.length_a   1.000
_cell.length_b   1.000
_cell.length_c   1.000
_cell.angle_alpha   90.00
_cell.angle_beta   90.00
_cell.angle_gamma   90.00
#
_symmetry.space_group_name_H-M   'P 1'
#
loop_
_entity.id
_entity.type
_entity.pdbx_description
1 polymer ?
#
loop_
_entity_poly.entity_id
_entity_poly.type
_entity_poly.pdbx_seq_one_letter_code
_entity_poly.pdbx_strand_id
1 'polypeptide(L)'
;MAAVGKLLHIPEDSIPCKDRAKRGCATHPRSIAERERRTRISGKLKKLQELVPHMDKQTSYADMLDLAVQHIKGLQNEVQKLQKELENCTCGSKPTA
;
A
#
# COMPACT_ATOMS: atom_id res chain seq x y z
N MET A 1 -59.10 29.43 -4.32
CA MET A 1 -58.46 28.77 -5.49
C MET A 1 -57.53 29.77 -6.16
N ALA A 2 -56.24 29.83 -5.76
CA ALA A 2 -55.28 30.76 -6.37
C ALA A 2 -54.02 30.00 -6.78
N ALA A 3 -53.85 29.94 -8.11
CA ALA A 3 -52.72 29.52 -8.94
C ALA A 3 -51.45 29.01 -8.23
N VAL A 4 -51.28 27.69 -8.27
CA VAL A 4 -49.98 27.01 -8.15
C VAL A 4 -49.24 27.24 -9.47
N GLY A 5 -48.08 27.91 -9.44
CA GLY A 5 -47.28 28.07 -10.65
C GLY A 5 -46.23 29.17 -10.58
N LYS A 6 -45.23 29.03 -9.70
CA LYS A 6 -43.93 29.70 -9.89
C LYS A 6 -42.85 28.65 -9.83
N LEU A 7 -42.71 27.95 -10.95
CA LEU A 7 -41.60 27.04 -11.23
C LEU A 7 -40.33 27.88 -11.35
N LEU A 8 -39.32 27.44 -10.61
CA LEU A 8 -37.99 28.00 -10.48
C LEU A 8 -37.39 28.34 -11.86
N HIS A 9 -37.04 29.61 -12.06
CA HIS A 9 -36.18 30.03 -13.18
C HIS A 9 -34.74 29.66 -12.81
N ILE A 10 -34.26 28.54 -13.34
CA ILE A 10 -32.86 28.09 -13.21
C ILE A 10 -32.10 28.64 -14.42
N PRO A 11 -30.99 29.39 -14.23
CA PRO A 11 -30.17 29.87 -15.34
C PRO A 11 -29.58 28.71 -16.16
N GLU A 12 -29.69 28.82 -17.49
CA GLU A 12 -29.25 27.86 -18.52
C GLU A 12 -27.71 27.68 -18.61
N ASP A 13 -26.94 28.27 -17.68
CA ASP A 13 -25.48 28.07 -17.55
C ASP A 13 -25.11 27.20 -16.34
N SER A 14 -26.10 26.68 -15.61
CA SER A 14 -25.85 25.74 -14.53
C SER A 14 -25.55 24.36 -15.11
N ILE A 15 -24.26 23.98 -15.08
CA ILE A 15 -23.82 22.61 -15.36
C ILE A 15 -24.75 21.68 -14.59
N PRO A 16 -25.52 20.80 -15.28
CA PRO A 16 -26.42 19.89 -14.61
C PRO A 16 -25.63 19.19 -13.52
N CYS A 17 -26.13 19.28 -12.29
CA CYS A 17 -25.51 18.65 -11.14
C CYS A 17 -25.61 17.15 -11.35
N LYS A 18 -24.69 16.59 -12.17
CA LYS A 18 -24.45 15.16 -12.28
C LYS A 18 -24.23 14.70 -10.85
N ASP A 19 -25.08 13.77 -10.42
CA ASP A 19 -25.12 13.17 -9.09
C ASP A 19 -23.83 13.42 -8.33
N ARG A 20 -23.89 14.28 -7.30
CA ARG A 20 -22.75 14.62 -6.46
C ARG A 20 -21.91 13.37 -6.25
N ALA A 21 -20.72 13.32 -6.85
CA ALA A 21 -19.89 12.13 -6.76
C ALA A 21 -19.73 11.78 -5.26
N LYS A 22 -20.01 10.52 -4.89
CA LYS A 22 -20.05 10.06 -3.49
C LYS A 22 -18.85 10.63 -2.72
N ARG A 23 -19.05 11.09 -1.47
CA ARG A 23 -17.97 11.65 -0.63
C ARG A 23 -16.72 10.76 -0.72
N GLY A 24 -15.63 11.28 -1.28
CA GLY A 24 -14.39 10.54 -1.53
C GLY A 24 -14.13 10.12 -2.99
N CYS A 25 -15.01 10.46 -3.94
CA CYS A 25 -14.77 10.27 -5.37
C CYS A 25 -13.97 11.45 -5.92
N ALA A 26 -12.67 11.27 -6.01
CA ALA A 26 -11.82 12.08 -6.87
C ALA A 26 -12.32 11.95 -8.33
N THR A 27 -12.87 13.02 -8.90
CA THR A 27 -13.31 13.06 -10.31
C THR A 27 -12.19 13.52 -11.24
N HIS A 28 -11.15 14.17 -10.71
CA HIS A 28 -10.00 14.63 -11.48
C HIS A 28 -9.01 13.48 -11.72
N PRO A 29 -8.51 13.28 -12.96
CA PRO A 29 -7.63 12.15 -13.30
C PRO A 29 -6.37 12.05 -12.43
N ARG A 30 -5.75 13.20 -12.10
CA ARG A 30 -4.61 13.26 -11.16
C ARG A 30 -4.93 12.67 -9.78
N SER A 31 -6.13 12.91 -9.27
CA SER A 31 -6.53 12.48 -7.94
C SER A 31 -6.89 10.98 -7.92
N ILE A 32 -7.38 10.43 -9.04
CA ILE A 32 -7.57 8.98 -9.23
C ILE A 32 -6.21 8.28 -9.23
N ALA A 33 -5.26 8.77 -10.04
CA ALA A 33 -3.91 8.21 -10.11
C ALA A 33 -3.20 8.21 -8.73
N GLU A 34 -3.33 9.28 -7.96
CA GLU A 34 -2.75 9.34 -6.62
C GLU A 34 -3.42 8.36 -5.64
N ARG A 35 -4.74 8.16 -5.73
CA ARG A 35 -5.42 7.13 -4.92
C ARG A 35 -4.86 5.74 -5.24
N GLU A 36 -4.74 5.38 -6.51
CA GLU A 36 -4.19 4.09 -6.92
C GLU A 36 -2.75 3.90 -6.43
N ARG A 37 -1.94 4.96 -6.51
CA ARG A 37 -0.59 4.96 -5.95
C ARG A 37 -0.60 4.69 -4.44
N ARG A 38 -1.45 5.38 -3.67
CA ARG A 38 -1.60 5.16 -2.23
C ARG A 38 -2.04 3.74 -1.91
N THR A 39 -3.02 3.21 -2.64
CA THR A 39 -3.48 1.82 -2.47
C THR A 39 -2.35 0.82 -2.74
N ARG A 40 -1.54 1.02 -3.79
CA ARG A 40 -0.36 0.18 -4.05
C ARG A 40 0.67 0.26 -2.92
N ILE A 41 0.92 1.44 -2.38
CA ILE A 41 1.86 1.63 -1.25
C ILE A 41 1.33 0.91 -0.01
N SER A 42 0.08 1.12 0.39
CA SER A 42 -0.53 0.42 1.52
C SER A 42 -0.57 -1.10 1.35
N GLY A 43 -0.77 -1.59 0.12
CA GLY A 43 -0.69 -3.01 -0.19
C GLY A 43 0.71 -3.59 0.04
N LYS A 44 1.77 -2.85 -0.34
CA LYS A 44 3.16 -3.25 -0.08
C LYS A 44 3.50 -3.23 1.41
N LEU A 45 3.02 -2.23 2.15
CA LEU A 45 3.24 -2.13 3.60
C LEU A 45 2.60 -3.30 4.36
N LYS A 46 1.40 -3.74 3.96
CA LYS A 46 0.77 -4.95 4.52
C LYS A 46 1.60 -6.21 4.28
N LYS A 47 2.10 -6.41 3.06
CA LYS A 47 2.98 -7.54 2.76
C LYS A 47 4.27 -7.50 3.58
N LEU A 48 4.83 -6.31 3.80
CA LEU A 48 6.02 -6.14 4.63
C LEU A 48 5.75 -6.59 6.08
N GLN A 49 4.58 -6.24 6.62
CA GLN A 49 4.14 -6.66 7.95
C GLN A 49 4.03 -8.19 8.10
N GLU A 50 3.63 -8.90 7.05
CA GLU A 50 3.53 -10.37 7.07
C GLU A 50 4.88 -11.07 7.01
N LEU A 51 5.89 -10.44 6.40
CA LEU A 51 7.21 -11.04 6.17
C LEU A 51 8.19 -10.83 7.33
N VAL A 52 8.11 -9.68 8.01
CA VAL A 52 9.08 -9.33 9.05
C VAL A 52 8.53 -9.70 10.43
N PRO A 53 9.26 -10.49 11.24
CA PRO A 53 8.81 -10.84 12.58
C PRO A 53 8.79 -9.61 13.49
N HIS A 54 7.89 -9.61 14.49
CA HIS A 54 7.70 -8.52 15.46
C HIS A 54 7.18 -7.19 14.86
N MET A 55 6.51 -7.22 13.70
CA MET A 55 5.78 -6.06 13.19
C MET A 55 4.35 -6.01 13.73
N ASP A 56 4.13 -5.18 14.76
CA ASP A 56 2.80 -4.91 15.28
C ASP A 56 1.96 -4.05 14.33
N LYS A 57 0.63 -4.18 14.41
CA LYS A 57 -0.33 -3.38 13.60
C LYS A 57 -0.29 -1.88 13.93
N GLN A 58 0.27 -1.51 15.08
CA GLN A 58 0.36 -0.12 15.54
C GLN A 58 1.74 0.50 15.30
N THR A 59 2.70 -0.24 14.74
CA THR A 59 4.04 0.26 14.43
C THR A 59 3.97 1.39 13.39
N SER A 60 4.73 2.47 13.61
CA SER A 60 4.78 3.57 12.65
C SER A 60 5.40 3.12 11.32
N TYR A 61 5.08 3.80 10.22
CA TYR A 61 5.67 3.43 8.92
C TYR A 61 7.19 3.60 8.87
N ALA A 62 7.75 4.54 9.64
CA ALA A 62 9.19 4.72 9.72
C ALA A 62 9.84 3.50 10.42
N ASP A 63 9.34 3.16 11.61
CA ASP A 63 9.83 2.02 12.38
C ASP A 63 9.65 0.70 11.61
N MET A 64 8.56 0.54 10.88
CA MET A 64 8.31 -0.60 10.00
C MET A 64 9.42 -0.75 8.94
N LEU A 65 9.84 0.35 8.32
CA LEU A 65 10.91 0.31 7.32
C LEU A 65 12.27 0.03 7.98
N ASP A 66 12.53 0.59 9.17
CA ASP A 66 13.78 0.36 9.89
C ASP A 66 13.91 -1.09 10.37
N LEU A 67 12.85 -1.66 10.94
CA LEU A 67 12.80 -3.07 11.34
C LEU A 67 13.01 -4.00 10.13
N ALA A 68 12.44 -3.67 8.98
CA ALA A 68 12.65 -4.43 7.76
C ALA A 68 14.13 -4.42 7.32
N VAL A 69 14.79 -3.26 7.35
CA VAL A 69 16.21 -3.15 7.02
C VAL A 69 17.07 -3.96 7.99
N GLN A 70 16.76 -3.92 9.28
CA GLN A 70 17.48 -4.72 10.29
C GLN A 70 17.30 -6.22 10.05
N HIS A 71 16.08 -6.66 9.77
CA HIS A 71 15.79 -8.07 9.49
C HIS A 71 16.54 -8.57 8.23
N ILE A 72 16.56 -7.78 7.15
CA ILE A 72 17.30 -8.12 5.93
C ILE A 72 18.80 -8.27 6.21
N LYS A 73 19.39 -7.36 6.99
CA LYS A 73 20.81 -7.45 7.38
C LYS A 73 21.09 -8.70 8.21
N GLY A 74 20.18 -9.05 9.13
CA GLY A 74 20.25 -10.29 9.91
C GLY A 74 20.27 -11.53 9.01
N LEU A 75 19.31 -11.63 8.09
CA LEU A 75 19.22 -12.74 7.13
C LEU A 75 20.46 -12.83 6.23
N GLN A 76 21.00 -11.70 5.77
CA GLN A 76 22.25 -11.69 4.98
C GLN A 76 23.43 -12.26 5.77
N ASN A 77 23.55 -11.90 7.05
CA ASN A 77 24.60 -12.43 7.91
C ASN A 77 24.44 -13.93 8.16
N GLU A 78 23.20 -14.40 8.39
CA GLU A 78 22.90 -15.82 8.56
C GLU A 78 23.25 -16.63 7.31
N VAL A 79 22.87 -16.14 6.11
CA VAL A 79 23.23 -16.78 4.84
C VAL A 79 24.74 -16.86 4.67
N GLN A 80 25.47 -15.78 4.93
CA GLN A 80 26.94 -15.79 4.85
C GLN A 80 27.58 -16.77 5.84
N LYS A 81 27.03 -16.87 7.06
CA LYS A 81 27.50 -17.83 8.06
C LYS A 81 27.26 -19.27 7.59
N LEU A 82 26.05 -19.58 7.13
CA LEU A 82 25.70 -20.91 6.61
C LEU A 82 26.55 -21.29 5.38
N GLN A 83 26.84 -20.33 4.49
CA GLN A 83 27.75 -20.55 3.36
C GLN A 83 29.16 -20.95 3.83
N LYS A 84 29.73 -20.23 4.80
CA LYS A 84 31.02 -20.59 5.40
C LYS A 84 30.97 -21.95 6.09
N GLU A 85 29.89 -22.26 6.79
CA GLU A 85 29.71 -23.57 7.42
C GLU A 85 29.63 -24.70 6.39
N LEU A 86 28.97 -24.48 5.25
CA LEU A 86 28.92 -25.43 4.13
C LEU A 86 30.29 -25.63 3.49
N GLU A 87 31.07 -24.57 3.28
CA GLU A 87 32.45 -24.65 2.77
C GLU A 87 33.36 -25.46 3.70
N ASN A 88 33.12 -25.35 5.00
CA ASN A 88 33.86 -26.09 6.02
C ASN A 88 33.26 -27.48 6.32
N CYS A 89 32.06 -27.80 5.81
CA CYS A 89 31.45 -29.10 6.03
C CYS A 89 32.13 -30.13 5.13
N THR A 90 32.81 -31.09 5.76
CA THR A 90 33.33 -32.29 5.10
C THR A 90 32.25 -33.35 4.88
N CYS A 91 30.99 -33.05 5.24
CA CYS A 91 29.85 -33.91 5.02
C CYS A 91 29.47 -33.93 3.52
N GLY A 92 29.63 -35.10 2.87
CA GLY A 92 29.55 -35.28 1.41
C GLY A 92 28.18 -35.09 0.74
N SER A 93 27.29 -34.27 1.27
CA SER A 93 26.06 -33.86 0.60
C SER A 93 26.36 -32.74 -0.41
N LYS A 94 26.83 -33.14 -1.59
CA LYS A 94 26.82 -32.26 -2.78
C LYS A 94 25.38 -31.81 -3.03
N PRO A 95 25.11 -30.51 -3.25
CA PRO A 95 23.78 -30.09 -3.68
C PRO A 95 23.48 -30.71 -5.05
N THR A 96 22.44 -31.53 -5.13
CA THR A 96 21.87 -31.99 -6.40
C THR A 96 21.36 -30.78 -7.17
N ALA A 97 21.84 -30.69 -8.43
CA ALA A 97 21.46 -29.69 -9.42
C ALA A 97 19.96 -29.65 -9.71
#